data_AF-M5JPM8-F1
#
_entry.id   AF-M5JPM8-F1
#
_cell.length_a   1.000
_cell.length_b   1.000
_cell.length_c   1.000
_cell.angle_alpha   90.00
_cell.angle_beta   90.00
_cell.angle_gamma   90.00
#
_symmetry.space_group_name_H-M   'P 1'
#
loop_
_entity.id
_entity.type
_entity.pdbx_description
1 polymer ?
#
loop_
_entity_poly.entity_id
_entity_poly.type
_entity_poly.pdbx_seq_one_letter_code
_entity_poly.pdbx_strand_id
1 'polypeptide(L)'
;MVAIGNPFGLGQTVTSGIVSALGRSGISNDGYEDFIQTDASINPGNSGGALVTLDGTLVGINTAILTPAGGNIGIGFAVPSNMAVTVMKQLIEHGEVRRGRLGVGIQDLTPDIAEALKLGELRGAVIVSIEPGSPAQRAGLQVGDVVTAIGGRAVQGATDLRNRIGLTPVGSTISFTIKRGSSERVVSAKIASETGASADLSGTPLDGAHMRAASVNEARQAGAPGILIESITPSSPAARAGLRAGDLIVAVNRSPVSSLADLRSAIARQRAILALELFRDGGRLLLVVR
;
A
#
# COMPACT_ATOMS: atom_id res chain seq x y z
N MET A 1 -12.73 -19.46 18.58
CA MET A 1 -12.55 -18.00 18.47
C MET A 1 -13.77 -17.31 19.05
N VAL A 2 -13.55 -16.17 19.68
CA VAL A 2 -14.61 -15.36 20.29
C VAL A 2 -14.47 -13.93 19.76
N ALA A 3 -15.55 -13.40 19.17
CA ALA A 3 -15.63 -12.02 18.74
C ALA A 3 -16.41 -11.20 19.78
N ILE A 4 -15.90 -10.01 20.10
CA ILE A 4 -16.45 -9.11 21.10
C ILE A 4 -16.62 -7.72 20.47
N GLY A 5 -17.80 -7.12 20.60
CA GLY A 5 -18.10 -5.80 20.04
C GLY A 5 -19.43 -5.24 20.53
N ASN A 6 -19.94 -4.19 19.87
CA ASN A 6 -21.23 -3.57 20.20
C ASN A 6 -22.14 -3.58 18.96
N PRO A 7 -22.67 -4.75 18.56
CA PRO A 7 -23.43 -4.88 17.33
C PRO A 7 -24.72 -4.07 17.42
N PHE A 8 -24.98 -3.25 16.39
CA PHE A 8 -26.15 -2.38 16.28
C PHE A 8 -26.38 -1.43 17.47
N GLY A 9 -25.36 -1.21 18.32
CA GLY A 9 -25.47 -0.36 19.51
C GLY A 9 -26.22 -1.00 20.69
N LEU A 10 -26.46 -2.32 20.68
CA LEU A 10 -27.24 -3.02 21.71
C LEU A 10 -26.50 -3.20 23.05
N GLY A 11 -25.21 -2.93 23.08
CA GLY A 11 -24.31 -3.20 24.21
C GLY A 11 -23.24 -4.24 23.86
N GLN A 12 -22.30 -4.42 24.79
CA GLN A 12 -21.20 -5.37 24.58
C GLN A 12 -21.74 -6.79 24.41
N THR A 13 -21.49 -7.37 23.24
CA THR A 13 -21.97 -8.68 22.84
C THR A 13 -20.79 -9.58 22.49
N VAL A 14 -20.93 -10.86 22.81
CA VAL A 14 -19.93 -11.89 22.58
C VAL A 14 -20.51 -12.96 21.67
N THR A 15 -19.79 -13.32 20.61
CA THR A 15 -20.15 -14.40 19.68
C THR A 15 -18.97 -15.34 19.49
N SER A 16 -19.23 -16.62 19.25
CA SER A 16 -18.19 -17.63 19.06
C SER A 16 -18.20 -18.21 17.67
N GLY A 17 -17.04 -18.63 17.19
CA GLY A 17 -16.86 -19.33 15.93
C GLY A 17 -15.46 -19.95 15.83
N ILE A 18 -15.08 -20.36 14.63
CA ILE A 18 -13.77 -20.91 14.30
C ILE A 18 -13.02 -20.00 13.32
N VAL A 19 -11.74 -20.26 13.10
CA VAL A 19 -11.01 -19.67 11.98
C VAL A 19 -11.41 -20.43 10.73
N SER A 20 -12.05 -19.76 9.78
CA SER A 20 -12.47 -20.36 8.51
C SER A 20 -11.36 -20.31 7.46
N ALA A 21 -10.53 -19.26 7.48
CA ALA A 21 -9.38 -19.08 6.59
C ALA A 21 -8.41 -18.02 7.13
N LEU A 22 -7.19 -18.01 6.61
CA LEU A 22 -6.16 -17.01 6.87
C LEU A 22 -5.69 -16.41 5.54
N GLY A 23 -5.09 -15.22 5.58
CA GLY A 23 -4.50 -14.62 4.39
C GLY A 23 -5.52 -14.14 3.36
N ARG A 24 -6.73 -13.77 3.78
CA ARG A 24 -7.76 -13.30 2.86
C ARG A 24 -7.49 -11.86 2.41
N SER A 25 -7.59 -11.64 1.12
CA SER A 25 -7.47 -10.34 0.45
C SER A 25 -8.46 -10.21 -0.71
N GLY A 26 -8.53 -9.04 -1.33
CA GLY A 26 -9.50 -8.68 -2.36
C GLY A 26 -10.89 -8.37 -1.80
N ILE A 27 -11.00 -7.99 -0.53
CA ILE A 27 -12.29 -7.82 0.16
C ILE A 27 -12.71 -6.36 0.18
N SER A 28 -11.77 -5.47 0.49
CA SER A 28 -11.92 -4.03 0.38
C SER A 28 -11.09 -3.51 -0.79
N ASN A 29 -11.52 -2.40 -1.37
CA ASN A 29 -10.81 -1.77 -2.47
C ASN A 29 -9.60 -0.93 -1.99
N ASP A 30 -9.33 -0.91 -0.67
CA ASP A 30 -8.38 -0.01 -0.04
C ASP A 30 -7.22 -0.75 0.64
N GLY A 31 -6.00 -0.43 0.23
CA GLY A 31 -4.82 -0.62 1.05
C GLY A 31 -4.23 -2.03 1.10
N TYR A 32 -3.86 -2.44 2.32
CA TYR A 32 -3.06 -3.61 2.66
C TYR A 32 -3.93 -4.61 3.44
N GLU A 33 -4.09 -5.83 2.92
CA GLU A 33 -5.10 -6.79 3.42
C GLU A 33 -4.51 -8.16 3.71
N ASP A 34 -4.74 -8.69 4.91
CA ASP A 34 -4.29 -10.02 5.34
C ASP A 34 -5.31 -10.62 6.33
N PHE A 35 -6.58 -10.64 5.96
CA PHE A 35 -7.65 -10.90 6.92
C PHE A 35 -7.65 -12.34 7.44
N ILE A 36 -7.95 -12.47 8.74
CA ILE A 36 -8.44 -13.68 9.36
C ILE A 36 -9.92 -13.78 9.05
N GLN A 37 -10.36 -14.87 8.43
CA GLN A 37 -11.77 -15.15 8.22
C GLN A 37 -12.32 -16.00 9.37
N THR A 38 -13.52 -15.67 9.84
CA THR A 38 -14.24 -16.41 10.87
C THR A 38 -15.73 -16.48 10.56
N ASP A 39 -16.38 -17.54 11.06
CA ASP A 39 -17.83 -17.70 11.04
C ASP A 39 -18.51 -17.17 12.32
N ALA A 40 -17.73 -16.67 13.28
CA ALA A 40 -18.28 -15.96 14.43
C ALA A 40 -19.15 -14.78 13.94
N SER A 41 -20.33 -14.62 14.54
CA SER A 41 -21.26 -13.59 14.09
C SER A 41 -20.70 -12.19 14.34
N ILE A 42 -20.31 -11.52 13.25
CA ILE A 42 -19.85 -10.13 13.22
C ILE A 42 -20.90 -9.30 12.48
N ASN A 43 -21.37 -8.20 13.05
CA ASN A 43 -22.35 -7.30 12.44
C ASN A 43 -21.88 -5.85 12.53
N PRO A 44 -22.52 -4.90 11.79
CA PRO A 44 -22.27 -3.47 11.99
C PRO A 44 -22.28 -3.09 13.48
N GLY A 45 -21.24 -2.38 13.93
CA GLY A 45 -21.00 -2.07 15.35
C GLY A 45 -20.00 -2.99 16.06
N ASN A 46 -19.65 -4.14 15.47
CA ASN A 46 -18.51 -4.95 15.93
C ASN A 46 -17.16 -4.44 15.40
N SER A 47 -17.15 -3.59 14.36
CA SER A 47 -15.93 -3.03 13.79
C SER A 47 -15.07 -2.31 14.84
N GLY A 48 -13.78 -2.62 14.88
CA GLY A 48 -12.84 -2.17 15.92
C GLY A 48 -12.82 -3.05 17.18
N GLY A 49 -13.77 -3.97 17.33
CA GLY A 49 -13.84 -4.92 18.44
C GLY A 49 -12.81 -6.05 18.34
N ALA A 50 -12.70 -6.84 19.40
CA ALA A 50 -11.68 -7.88 19.53
C ALA A 50 -12.11 -9.22 18.89
N LEU A 51 -11.14 -9.93 18.31
CA LEU A 51 -11.22 -11.35 18.02
C LEU A 51 -10.15 -12.07 18.86
N VAL A 52 -10.59 -12.94 19.76
CA VAL A 52 -9.73 -13.61 20.75
C VAL A 52 -9.83 -15.13 20.67
N THR A 53 -8.78 -15.81 21.10
CA THR A 53 -8.78 -17.26 21.35
C THR A 53 -9.52 -17.59 22.65
N LEU A 54 -9.71 -18.89 22.95
CA LEU A 54 -10.44 -19.32 24.15
C LEU A 54 -9.74 -18.97 25.46
N ASP A 55 -8.42 -18.83 25.45
CA ASP A 55 -7.58 -18.33 26.54
C ASP A 55 -7.53 -16.79 26.62
N GLY A 56 -8.28 -16.08 25.76
CA GLY A 56 -8.38 -14.63 25.79
C GLY A 56 -7.26 -13.88 25.05
N THR A 57 -6.38 -14.58 24.34
CA THR A 57 -5.32 -13.95 23.55
C THR A 57 -5.91 -13.23 22.32
N LEU A 58 -5.60 -11.95 22.15
CA LEU A 58 -6.03 -11.14 21.01
C LEU A 58 -5.28 -11.54 19.73
N VAL A 59 -6.03 -12.04 18.75
CA VAL A 59 -5.46 -12.44 17.45
C VAL A 59 -5.91 -11.57 16.29
N GLY A 60 -6.97 -10.78 16.46
CA GLY A 60 -7.40 -9.87 15.42
C GLY A 60 -8.37 -8.79 15.90
N ILE A 61 -8.59 -7.81 15.02
CA ILE A 61 -9.54 -6.72 15.19
C ILE A 61 -10.64 -6.91 14.17
N ASN A 62 -11.89 -7.05 14.61
CA ASN A 62 -13.03 -7.22 13.71
C ASN A 62 -13.17 -6.00 12.81
N THR A 63 -13.27 -6.18 11.50
CA THR A 63 -13.21 -5.06 10.54
C THR A 63 -14.40 -5.06 9.61
N ALA A 64 -14.67 -6.19 8.96
CA ALA A 64 -15.63 -6.25 7.86
C ALA A 64 -16.38 -7.59 7.84
N ILE A 65 -17.44 -7.64 7.04
CA ILE A 65 -18.19 -8.86 6.72
C ILE A 65 -18.48 -8.91 5.23
N LEU A 66 -18.59 -10.11 4.67
CA LEU A 66 -19.22 -10.29 3.37
C LEU A 66 -20.73 -10.44 3.60
N THR A 67 -21.54 -9.52 3.07
CA THR A 67 -22.99 -9.55 3.26
C THR A 67 -23.76 -9.00 2.07
N PRO A 68 -24.80 -9.70 1.58
CA PRO A 68 -25.73 -9.15 0.59
C PRO A 68 -26.74 -8.15 1.17
N ALA A 69 -27.12 -8.31 2.45
CA ALA A 69 -28.27 -7.63 3.05
C ALA A 69 -27.94 -6.90 4.37
N GLY A 70 -26.66 -6.71 4.69
CA GLY A 70 -26.20 -5.95 5.86
C GLY A 70 -26.03 -6.77 7.16
N GLY A 71 -26.42 -8.05 7.16
CA GLY A 71 -26.23 -8.97 8.28
C GLY A 71 -25.17 -10.04 8.02
N ASN A 72 -24.58 -10.58 9.08
CA ASN A 72 -23.64 -11.69 9.00
C ASN A 72 -24.26 -12.93 8.34
N ILE A 73 -23.54 -13.56 7.41
CA ILE A 73 -23.92 -14.84 6.79
C ILE A 73 -22.89 -15.95 7.07
N GLY A 74 -22.17 -15.84 8.19
CA GLY A 74 -21.06 -16.74 8.54
C GLY A 74 -19.72 -16.39 7.88
N ILE A 75 -19.58 -15.17 7.33
CA ILE A 75 -18.34 -14.69 6.69
C ILE A 75 -17.96 -13.33 7.28
N GLY A 76 -17.15 -13.37 8.33
CA GLY A 76 -16.55 -12.20 8.97
C GLY A 76 -15.04 -12.14 8.78
N PHE A 77 -14.50 -10.92 8.84
CA PHE A 77 -13.08 -10.65 8.62
C PHE A 77 -12.50 -9.78 9.74
N ALA A 78 -11.31 -10.17 10.20
CA ALA A 78 -10.55 -9.43 11.20
C ALA A 78 -9.12 -9.16 10.72
N VAL A 79 -8.62 -7.93 10.95
CA VAL A 79 -7.21 -7.58 10.74
C VAL A 79 -6.36 -8.31 11.79
N PRO A 80 -5.29 -9.03 11.42
CA PRO A 80 -4.41 -9.72 12.36
C PRO A 80 -3.81 -8.79 13.42
N SER A 81 -3.68 -9.29 14.66
CA SER A 81 -3.18 -8.50 15.78
C SER A 81 -1.73 -8.05 15.61
N ASN A 82 -0.88 -8.84 14.96
CA ASN A 82 0.50 -8.45 14.63
C ASN A 82 0.56 -7.23 13.67
N MET A 83 -0.33 -7.18 12.68
CA MET A 83 -0.48 -6.04 11.78
C MET A 83 -1.00 -4.82 12.55
N ALA A 84 -2.06 -4.99 13.34
CA ALA A 84 -2.63 -3.91 14.15
C ALA A 84 -1.59 -3.33 15.13
N VAL A 85 -0.81 -4.18 15.80
CA VAL A 85 0.27 -3.76 16.71
C VAL A 85 1.36 -2.98 15.98
N THR A 86 1.73 -3.42 14.77
CA THR A 86 2.76 -2.72 13.97
C THR A 86 2.28 -1.32 13.57
N VAL A 87 1.04 -1.21 13.10
CA VAL A 87 0.41 0.07 12.74
C VAL A 87 0.28 0.97 13.98
N MET A 88 -0.23 0.44 15.09
CA MET A 88 -0.38 1.17 16.35
C MET A 88 0.94 1.75 16.83
N LYS A 89 2.03 0.97 16.82
CA LYS A 89 3.36 1.45 17.21
C LYS A 89 3.81 2.64 16.36
N GLN A 90 3.65 2.57 15.04
CA GLN A 90 4.01 3.68 14.16
C GLN A 90 3.15 4.94 14.41
N LEU A 91 1.85 4.77 14.61
CA LEU A 91 0.95 5.88 14.94
C LEU A 91 1.32 6.56 16.26
N ILE A 92 1.69 5.78 17.28
CA ILE A 92 2.15 6.32 18.57
C ILE A 92 3.49 7.07 18.41
N GLU A 93 4.43 6.51 17.65
CA GLU A 93 5.80 7.04 17.55
C GLU A 93 5.91 8.24 16.59
N HIS A 94 5.12 8.26 15.52
CA HIS A 94 5.27 9.22 14.42
C HIS A 94 4.01 10.01 14.11
N GLY A 95 2.85 9.66 14.68
CA GLY A 95 1.56 10.25 14.34
C GLY A 95 0.98 9.78 12.99
N GLU A 96 1.73 8.95 12.25
CA GLU A 96 1.39 8.48 10.91
C GLU A 96 1.96 7.07 10.65
N VAL A 97 1.42 6.36 9.66
CA VAL A 97 1.97 5.07 9.20
C VAL A 97 2.93 5.33 8.03
N ARG A 98 4.21 5.06 8.24
CA ARG A 98 5.26 5.22 7.21
C ARG A 98 5.47 3.90 6.51
N ARG A 99 4.82 3.74 5.37
CA ARG A 99 4.89 2.50 4.61
C ARG A 99 6.25 2.29 3.96
N GLY A 100 6.67 1.03 3.89
CA GLY A 100 7.88 0.61 3.19
C GLY A 100 7.66 0.39 1.70
N ARG A 101 8.70 0.61 0.88
CA ARG A 101 8.69 0.37 -0.56
C ARG A 101 10.00 -0.24 -1.03
N LEU A 102 9.87 -1.22 -1.93
CA LEU A 102 10.99 -1.91 -2.56
C LEU A 102 11.20 -1.47 -4.02
N GLY A 103 10.13 -1.02 -4.71
CA GLY A 103 10.15 -0.58 -6.11
C GLY A 103 10.06 -1.75 -7.11
N VAL A 104 9.17 -2.70 -6.82
CA VAL A 104 8.89 -3.87 -7.66
C VAL A 104 7.40 -3.92 -8.02
N GLY A 105 7.10 -4.30 -9.26
CA GLY A 105 5.79 -4.85 -9.61
C GLY A 105 5.80 -6.34 -9.35
N ILE A 106 4.76 -6.85 -8.68
CA ILE A 106 4.65 -8.26 -8.31
C ILE A 106 3.30 -8.84 -8.71
N GLN A 107 3.29 -10.15 -8.98
CA GLN A 107 2.09 -10.93 -9.26
C GLN A 107 2.17 -12.28 -8.53
N ASP A 108 1.02 -12.91 -8.31
CA ASP A 108 0.97 -14.24 -7.73
C ASP A 108 1.67 -15.24 -8.67
N LEU A 109 2.39 -16.20 -8.08
CA LEU A 109 2.92 -17.33 -8.83
C LEU A 109 1.77 -18.30 -9.14
N THR A 110 1.15 -18.16 -10.30
CA THR A 110 0.15 -19.11 -10.80
C THR A 110 0.81 -20.40 -11.30
N PRO A 111 0.06 -21.53 -11.41
CA PRO A 111 0.58 -22.75 -12.00
C PRO A 111 1.20 -22.55 -13.39
N ASP A 112 0.54 -21.77 -14.25
CA ASP A 112 1.02 -21.48 -15.60
C ASP A 112 2.37 -20.74 -15.60
N ILE A 113 2.53 -19.76 -14.69
CA ILE A 113 3.80 -19.03 -14.55
C ILE A 113 4.88 -19.95 -13.97
N ALA A 114 4.53 -20.78 -12.99
CA ALA A 114 5.47 -21.74 -12.39
C ALA A 114 5.98 -22.77 -13.43
N GLU A 115 5.10 -23.25 -14.31
CA GLU A 115 5.46 -24.14 -15.41
C GLU A 115 6.36 -23.44 -16.43
N ALA A 116 5.97 -22.23 -16.89
CA ALA A 116 6.74 -21.44 -17.85
C ALA A 116 8.16 -21.13 -17.35
N LEU A 117 8.31 -20.89 -16.05
CA LEU A 117 9.60 -20.63 -15.40
C LEU A 117 10.32 -21.90 -14.93
N LYS A 118 9.73 -23.09 -15.12
CA LYS A 118 10.27 -24.41 -14.71
C LYS A 118 10.59 -24.50 -13.21
N LEU A 119 9.67 -23.98 -12.39
CA LEU A 119 9.88 -23.82 -10.95
C LEU A 119 9.33 -24.98 -10.11
N GLY A 120 8.44 -25.81 -10.66
CA GLY A 120 7.73 -26.89 -9.93
C GLY A 120 6.58 -26.34 -9.08
N GLU A 121 6.03 -27.16 -8.18
CA GLU A 121 5.01 -26.70 -7.23
C GLU A 121 5.63 -25.80 -6.17
N LEU A 122 5.56 -24.49 -6.40
CA LEU A 122 6.03 -23.46 -5.49
C LEU A 122 4.92 -22.45 -5.19
N ARG A 123 5.04 -21.81 -4.04
CA ARG A 123 4.25 -20.65 -3.65
C ARG A 123 5.16 -19.45 -3.47
N GLY A 124 4.64 -18.27 -3.77
CA GLY A 124 5.39 -17.03 -3.67
C GLY A 124 4.85 -15.97 -4.61
N ALA A 125 5.64 -14.91 -4.77
CA ALA A 125 5.32 -13.80 -5.66
C ALA A 125 6.41 -13.64 -6.73
N VAL A 126 5.99 -13.50 -7.97
CA VAL A 126 6.87 -13.24 -9.11
C VAL A 126 7.09 -11.74 -9.25
N ILE A 127 8.34 -11.32 -9.41
CA ILE A 127 8.70 -9.95 -9.79
C ILE A 127 8.51 -9.79 -11.29
N VAL A 128 7.54 -8.95 -11.69
CA VAL A 128 7.20 -8.69 -13.11
C VAL A 128 7.79 -7.37 -13.61
N SER A 129 8.13 -6.45 -12.72
CA SER A 129 8.83 -5.22 -13.08
C SER A 129 9.70 -4.74 -11.94
N ILE A 130 10.77 -4.02 -12.28
CA ILE A 130 11.65 -3.36 -11.32
C ILE A 130 11.80 -1.91 -11.74
N GLU A 131 11.56 -1.02 -10.80
CA GLU A 131 11.72 0.41 -11.05
C GLU A 131 13.21 0.79 -11.09
N PRO A 132 13.63 1.63 -12.06
CA PRO A 132 15.00 2.15 -12.08
C PRO A 132 15.34 2.97 -10.83
N GLY A 133 16.54 2.77 -10.29
CA GLY A 133 17.05 3.42 -9.07
C GLY A 133 16.43 2.90 -7.76
N SER A 134 15.49 1.95 -7.84
CA SER A 134 14.81 1.41 -6.66
C SER A 134 15.74 0.64 -5.74
N PRO A 135 15.36 0.43 -4.47
CA PRO A 135 16.05 -0.51 -3.61
C PRO A 135 16.14 -1.93 -4.17
N ALA A 136 15.11 -2.41 -4.87
CA ALA A 136 15.13 -3.71 -5.54
C ALA A 136 16.26 -3.82 -6.56
N GLN A 137 16.37 -2.82 -7.44
CA GLN A 137 17.41 -2.81 -8.47
C GLN A 137 18.80 -2.76 -7.84
N ARG A 138 19.00 -1.90 -6.83
CA ARG A 138 20.27 -1.78 -6.10
C ARG A 138 20.66 -3.06 -5.35
N ALA A 139 19.67 -3.82 -4.88
CA ALA A 139 19.88 -5.11 -4.25
C ALA A 139 20.16 -6.24 -5.26
N GLY A 140 20.03 -5.99 -6.57
CA GLY A 140 20.26 -6.99 -7.61
C GLY A 140 19.11 -7.97 -7.82
N LEU A 141 17.89 -7.62 -7.37
CA LEU A 141 16.67 -8.32 -7.78
C LEU A 141 16.47 -8.13 -9.29
N GLN A 142 15.83 -9.11 -9.92
CA GLN A 142 15.60 -9.15 -11.36
C GLN A 142 14.15 -9.51 -11.69
N VAL A 143 13.68 -9.08 -12.86
CA VAL A 143 12.39 -9.54 -13.40
C VAL A 143 12.48 -11.05 -13.63
N GLY A 144 11.44 -11.77 -13.22
CA GLY A 144 11.39 -13.24 -13.22
C GLY A 144 11.90 -13.89 -11.93
N ASP A 145 12.46 -13.12 -10.99
CA ASP A 145 12.73 -13.64 -9.66
C ASP A 145 11.42 -13.99 -8.95
N VAL A 146 11.38 -15.15 -8.31
CA VAL A 146 10.26 -15.58 -7.48
C VAL A 146 10.63 -15.49 -6.03
N VAL A 147 9.96 -14.60 -5.29
CA VAL A 147 10.16 -14.43 -3.86
C VAL A 147 9.37 -15.50 -3.11
N THR A 148 10.08 -16.38 -2.41
CA THR A 148 9.51 -17.49 -1.64
C THR A 148 9.50 -17.22 -0.14
N ALA A 149 10.38 -16.34 0.36
CA ALA A 149 10.39 -15.91 1.76
C ALA A 149 10.90 -14.48 1.93
N ILE A 150 10.47 -13.83 3.02
CA ILE A 150 10.96 -12.53 3.47
C ILE A 150 11.24 -12.58 4.98
N GLY A 151 12.44 -12.16 5.40
CA GLY A 151 12.87 -12.26 6.80
C GLY A 151 12.83 -13.69 7.35
N GLY A 152 13.09 -14.69 6.50
CA GLY A 152 13.03 -16.11 6.86
C GLY A 152 11.63 -16.71 6.94
N ARG A 153 10.57 -15.93 6.68
CA ARG A 153 9.18 -16.43 6.69
C ARG A 153 8.66 -16.61 5.27
N ALA A 154 8.06 -17.77 5.00
CA ALA A 154 7.46 -18.08 3.71
C ALA A 154 6.45 -17.01 3.29
N VAL A 155 6.44 -16.72 1.98
CA VAL A 155 5.52 -15.80 1.31
C VAL A 155 4.46 -16.64 0.61
N GLN A 156 3.18 -16.35 0.88
CA GLN A 156 2.07 -17.10 0.29
C GLN A 156 1.69 -16.62 -1.12
N GLY A 157 1.96 -15.34 -1.42
CA GLY A 157 1.60 -14.71 -2.69
C GLY A 157 2.00 -13.23 -2.73
N ALA A 158 1.59 -12.54 -3.77
CA ALA A 158 1.90 -11.13 -4.02
C ALA A 158 1.33 -10.21 -2.94
N THR A 159 0.10 -10.44 -2.48
CA THR A 159 -0.51 -9.61 -1.44
C THR A 159 0.24 -9.74 -0.10
N ASP A 160 0.59 -10.97 0.30
CA ASP A 160 1.38 -11.23 1.51
C ASP A 160 2.74 -10.52 1.43
N LEU A 161 3.44 -10.65 0.30
CA LEU A 161 4.70 -9.96 0.07
C LEU A 161 4.54 -8.43 0.16
N ARG A 162 3.52 -7.87 -0.50
CA ARG A 162 3.21 -6.43 -0.49
C ARG A 162 2.99 -5.94 0.94
N ASN A 163 2.16 -6.63 1.72
CA ASN A 163 1.86 -6.27 3.10
C ASN A 163 3.09 -6.27 3.98
N ARG A 164 3.93 -7.30 3.86
CA ARG A 164 5.16 -7.40 4.65
C ARG A 164 6.14 -6.29 4.30
N ILE A 165 6.32 -5.98 3.02
CA ILE A 165 7.16 -4.85 2.59
C ILE A 165 6.58 -3.53 3.14
N GLY A 166 5.28 -3.31 2.98
CA GLY A 166 4.61 -2.07 3.38
C GLY A 166 4.60 -1.83 4.90
N LEU A 167 4.59 -2.89 5.71
CA LEU A 167 4.65 -2.80 7.18
C LEU A 167 6.08 -2.81 7.73
N THR A 168 7.07 -3.10 6.90
CA THR A 168 8.47 -3.10 7.31
C THR A 168 8.95 -1.65 7.54
N PRO A 169 9.62 -1.34 8.66
CA PRO A 169 10.11 0.00 8.95
C PRO A 169 11.03 0.53 7.84
N VAL A 170 10.82 1.80 7.48
CA VAL A 170 11.67 2.51 6.51
C VAL A 170 13.11 2.54 6.99
N GLY A 171 14.04 2.28 6.08
CA GLY A 171 15.48 2.28 6.35
C GLY A 171 16.03 0.94 6.86
N SER A 172 15.16 0.00 7.23
CA SER A 172 15.60 -1.35 7.62
C SER A 172 16.08 -2.15 6.41
N THR A 173 17.01 -3.08 6.65
CA THR A 173 17.45 -4.05 5.64
C THR A 173 16.78 -5.38 5.94
N ILE A 174 16.12 -5.97 4.94
CA ILE A 174 15.44 -7.26 5.07
C ILE A 174 15.93 -8.24 4.01
N SER A 175 16.01 -9.52 4.37
CA SER A 175 16.41 -10.60 3.48
C SER A 175 15.20 -11.16 2.72
N PHE A 176 15.41 -11.44 1.45
CA PHE A 176 14.47 -12.08 0.54
C PHE A 176 15.08 -13.39 0.07
N THR A 177 14.40 -14.51 0.32
CA THR A 177 14.72 -15.77 -0.35
C THR A 177 14.00 -15.76 -1.70
N ILE A 178 14.78 -15.89 -2.76
CA ILE A 178 14.29 -15.86 -4.13
C ILE A 178 14.71 -17.13 -4.88
N LYS A 179 13.91 -17.50 -5.89
CA LYS A 179 14.27 -18.49 -6.89
C LYS A 179 14.48 -17.78 -8.22
N ARG A 180 15.68 -17.92 -8.79
CA ARG A 180 16.08 -17.38 -10.10
C ARG A 180 16.48 -18.54 -11.00
N GLY A 181 15.61 -18.89 -11.94
CA GLY A 181 15.71 -20.16 -12.65
C GLY A 181 15.62 -21.33 -11.66
N SER A 182 16.57 -22.26 -11.68
CA SER A 182 16.60 -23.39 -10.75
C SER A 182 17.27 -23.08 -9.41
N SER A 183 17.98 -21.95 -9.28
CA SER A 183 18.80 -21.65 -8.11
C SER A 183 18.05 -20.83 -7.07
N GLU A 184 18.15 -21.22 -5.80
CA GLU A 184 17.74 -20.41 -4.67
C GLU A 184 18.85 -19.41 -4.29
N ARG A 185 18.47 -18.19 -3.95
CA ARG A 185 19.38 -17.12 -3.51
C ARG A 185 18.76 -16.33 -2.38
N VAL A 186 19.60 -15.79 -1.50
CA VAL A 186 19.18 -14.80 -0.50
C VAL A 186 19.70 -13.44 -0.92
N VAL A 187 18.79 -12.49 -1.08
CA VAL A 187 19.09 -11.10 -1.45
C VAL A 187 18.67 -10.19 -0.31
N SER A 188 19.56 -9.31 0.15
CA SER A 188 19.21 -8.31 1.17
C SER A 188 18.94 -6.97 0.51
N ALA A 189 17.80 -6.36 0.82
CA ALA A 189 17.44 -5.05 0.29
C ALA A 189 17.03 -4.09 1.42
N LYS A 190 17.43 -2.83 1.28
CA LYS A 190 17.05 -1.76 2.20
C LYS A 190 15.67 -1.22 1.84
N ILE A 191 14.72 -1.28 2.75
CA ILE A 191 13.37 -0.75 2.53
C ILE A 191 13.43 0.78 2.50
N ALA A 192 12.98 1.38 1.41
CA ALA A 192 12.78 2.83 1.32
C ALA A 192 11.36 3.18 1.79
N SER A 193 11.05 4.46 1.94
CA SER A 193 9.65 4.84 2.21
C SER A 193 8.79 4.74 0.95
N GLU A 194 7.52 4.37 1.11
CA GLU A 194 6.47 4.52 0.10
C GLU A 194 6.22 6.00 -0.19
N THR A 195 6.42 6.89 0.80
CA THR A 195 6.55 8.34 0.58
C THR A 195 7.85 8.70 -0.15
N GLY A 196 8.63 7.71 -0.60
CA GLY A 196 9.68 7.83 -1.63
C GLY A 196 9.12 8.13 -3.03
N ALA A 197 8.05 8.90 -3.04
CA ALA A 197 7.54 9.60 -4.18
C ALA A 197 7.15 11.04 -3.81
N SER A 198 7.18 11.53 -2.55
CA SER A 198 7.36 12.98 -2.40
C SER A 198 8.74 13.27 -3.00
N ALA A 199 8.76 13.79 -4.23
CA ALA A 199 10.00 14.25 -4.81
C ALA A 199 10.60 15.19 -3.77
N ASP A 200 11.88 15.03 -3.46
CA ASP A 200 12.61 16.08 -2.76
C ASP A 200 12.61 17.28 -3.71
N LEU A 201 11.62 18.14 -3.51
CA LEU A 201 11.32 19.34 -4.27
C LEU A 201 11.94 20.56 -3.59
N SER A 202 12.85 20.34 -2.63
CA SER A 202 13.55 21.41 -1.94
C SER A 202 14.23 22.35 -2.94
N GLY A 203 13.99 23.65 -2.77
CA GLY A 203 14.51 24.67 -3.69
C GLY A 203 13.82 24.73 -5.06
N THR A 204 12.64 24.11 -5.21
CA THR A 204 11.77 24.28 -6.39
C THR A 204 10.51 25.08 -6.05
N PRO A 205 9.75 25.59 -7.04
CA PRO A 205 8.47 26.24 -6.78
C PRO A 205 7.41 25.34 -6.12
N LEU A 206 7.63 24.02 -6.10
CA LEU A 206 6.74 23.02 -5.51
C LEU A 206 7.18 22.58 -4.11
N ASP A 207 8.21 23.23 -3.55
CA ASP A 207 8.70 22.92 -2.20
C ASP A 207 7.58 23.09 -1.16
N GLY A 208 7.52 22.15 -0.21
CA GLY A 208 6.48 22.04 0.81
C GLY A 208 5.15 21.41 0.38
N ALA A 209 5.03 20.90 -0.85
CA ALA A 209 3.90 20.06 -1.25
C ALA A 209 4.23 18.57 -1.04
N HIS A 210 3.37 17.88 -0.31
CA HIS A 210 3.41 16.43 -0.15
C HIS A 210 2.49 15.79 -1.18
N MET A 211 3.04 14.85 -1.94
CA MET A 211 2.41 14.34 -3.15
C MET A 211 2.51 12.82 -3.24
N ARG A 212 1.51 12.21 -3.89
CA ARG A 212 1.51 10.80 -4.28
C ARG A 212 1.00 10.63 -5.71
N ALA A 213 1.23 9.45 -6.28
CA ALA A 213 0.56 9.08 -7.52
C ALA A 213 -0.96 9.04 -7.30
N ALA A 214 -1.73 9.46 -8.30
CA ALA A 214 -3.18 9.37 -8.26
C ALA A 214 -3.65 7.91 -8.22
N SER A 215 -4.74 7.67 -7.51
CA SER A 215 -5.49 6.42 -7.59
C SER A 215 -6.18 6.28 -8.95
N VAL A 216 -6.62 5.06 -9.27
CA VAL A 216 -7.37 4.78 -10.51
C VAL A 216 -8.64 5.64 -10.60
N ASN A 217 -9.32 5.88 -9.49
CA ASN A 217 -10.55 6.68 -9.46
C ASN A 217 -10.27 8.16 -9.70
N GLU A 218 -9.24 8.72 -9.06
CA GLU A 218 -8.81 10.11 -9.26
C GLU A 218 -8.36 10.35 -10.73
N ALA A 219 -7.61 9.41 -11.30
CA ALA A 219 -7.18 9.48 -12.69
C ALA A 219 -8.36 9.42 -13.68
N ARG A 220 -9.38 8.59 -13.39
CA ARG A 220 -10.61 8.52 -14.20
C ARG A 220 -11.39 9.83 -14.15
N GLN A 221 -11.53 10.45 -12.97
CA GLN A 221 -12.22 11.73 -12.82
C GLN A 221 -11.54 12.84 -13.60
N ALA A 222 -10.21 12.86 -13.60
CA ALA A 222 -9.44 13.86 -14.34
C ALA A 222 -9.28 13.56 -15.84
N GLY A 223 -9.67 12.36 -16.28
CA GLY A 223 -9.45 11.88 -17.64
C GLY A 223 -7.98 11.69 -18.00
N ALA A 224 -7.08 11.59 -17.01
CA ALA A 224 -5.65 11.38 -17.17
C ALA A 224 -5.00 10.89 -15.87
N PRO A 225 -3.94 10.06 -15.92
CA PRO A 225 -3.09 9.83 -14.76
C PRO A 225 -2.42 11.14 -14.31
N GLY A 226 -2.04 11.21 -13.03
CA GLY A 226 -1.47 12.42 -12.47
C GLY A 226 -0.91 12.22 -11.06
N ILE A 227 -0.42 13.32 -10.50
CA ILE A 227 0.16 13.39 -9.16
C ILE A 227 -0.78 14.19 -8.26
N LEU A 228 -1.32 13.54 -7.23
CA LEU A 228 -2.20 14.18 -6.27
C LEU A 228 -1.36 14.89 -5.20
N ILE A 229 -1.74 16.12 -4.88
CA ILE A 229 -1.25 16.84 -3.71
C ILE A 229 -2.08 16.44 -2.50
N GLU A 230 -1.49 15.69 -1.58
CA GLU A 230 -2.17 15.21 -0.37
C GLU A 230 -2.24 16.31 0.69
N SER A 231 -1.15 17.05 0.86
CA SER A 231 -1.08 18.15 1.81
C SER A 231 -0.04 19.18 1.39
N ILE A 232 -0.16 20.39 1.94
CA ILE A 232 0.76 21.49 1.70
C ILE A 232 1.17 22.09 3.03
N THR A 233 2.48 22.22 3.23
CA THR A 233 3.05 22.92 4.37
C THR A 233 2.66 24.40 4.31
N PRO A 234 2.04 24.97 5.37
CA PRO A 234 1.70 26.39 5.42
C PRO A 234 2.92 27.29 5.14
N SER A 235 2.70 28.37 4.40
CA SER A 235 3.75 29.34 4.06
C SER A 235 4.93 28.77 3.25
N SER A 236 4.78 27.59 2.64
CA SER A 236 5.75 27.03 1.70
C SER A 236 5.72 27.73 0.33
N PRO A 237 6.75 27.57 -0.52
CA PRO A 237 6.70 27.97 -1.93
C PRO A 237 5.46 27.43 -2.66
N ALA A 238 5.13 26.14 -2.48
CA ALA A 238 3.94 25.53 -3.06
C ALA A 238 2.64 26.23 -2.61
N ALA A 239 2.52 26.56 -1.31
CA ALA A 239 1.37 27.28 -0.78
C ALA A 239 1.23 28.68 -1.40
N ARG A 240 2.33 29.43 -1.48
CA ARG A 240 2.36 30.77 -2.11
C ARG A 240 2.06 30.72 -3.61
N ALA A 241 2.41 29.62 -4.26
CA ALA A 241 2.13 29.39 -5.66
C ALA A 241 0.63 29.12 -5.94
N GLY A 242 -0.20 28.94 -4.91
CA GLY A 242 -1.64 28.73 -5.04
C GLY A 242 -2.05 27.27 -5.24
N LEU A 243 -1.12 26.33 -5.00
CA LEU A 243 -1.44 24.90 -4.91
C LEU A 243 -2.29 24.65 -3.67
N ARG A 244 -3.13 23.61 -3.74
CA ARG A 244 -4.02 23.17 -2.67
C ARG A 244 -3.96 21.66 -2.51
N ALA A 245 -4.22 21.19 -1.29
CA ALA A 245 -4.52 19.78 -1.08
C ALA A 245 -5.74 19.40 -1.92
N GLY A 246 -5.69 18.24 -2.58
CA GLY A 246 -6.69 17.78 -3.54
C GLY A 246 -6.42 18.16 -4.99
N ASP A 247 -5.44 19.04 -5.27
CA ASP A 247 -5.02 19.29 -6.65
C ASP A 247 -4.39 18.05 -7.26
N LEU A 248 -4.76 17.75 -8.51
CA LEU A 248 -4.14 16.69 -9.28
C LEU A 248 -3.33 17.28 -10.45
N ILE A 249 -2.01 17.14 -10.41
CA ILE A 249 -1.10 17.57 -11.49
C ILE A 249 -1.10 16.52 -12.60
N VAL A 250 -1.59 16.87 -13.79
CA VAL A 250 -1.67 15.95 -14.95
C VAL A 250 -0.56 16.19 -15.98
N ALA A 251 -0.02 17.42 -16.04
CA ALA A 251 1.12 17.75 -16.90
C ALA A 251 1.96 18.91 -16.34
N VAL A 252 3.24 18.93 -16.73
CA VAL A 252 4.16 20.04 -16.48
C VAL A 252 4.78 20.48 -17.80
N ASN A 253 4.62 21.76 -18.15
CA ASN A 253 5.13 22.34 -19.40
C ASN A 253 4.73 21.52 -20.64
N ARG A 254 3.43 21.14 -20.71
CA ARG A 254 2.83 20.28 -21.76
C ARG A 254 3.37 18.84 -21.81
N SER A 255 4.24 18.45 -20.88
CA SER A 255 4.67 17.05 -20.73
C SER A 255 3.76 16.34 -19.72
N PRO A 256 3.02 15.29 -20.11
CA PRO A 256 2.21 14.52 -19.17
C PRO A 256 3.05 13.94 -18.04
N VAL A 257 2.49 13.88 -16.84
CA VAL A 257 3.13 13.27 -15.67
C VAL A 257 2.23 12.17 -15.11
N SER A 258 2.79 10.98 -14.92
CA SER A 258 2.06 9.82 -14.39
C SER A 258 2.71 9.26 -13.12
N SER A 259 3.96 9.65 -12.87
CA SER A 259 4.72 9.28 -11.69
C SER A 259 5.49 10.47 -11.12
N LEU A 260 5.88 10.38 -9.86
CA LEU A 260 6.68 11.43 -9.20
C LEU A 260 8.11 11.51 -9.76
N ALA A 261 8.57 10.44 -10.40
CA ALA A 261 9.80 10.45 -11.20
C ALA A 261 9.64 11.29 -12.48
N ASP A 262 8.48 11.21 -13.15
CA ASP A 262 8.16 12.05 -14.32
C ASP A 262 8.12 13.51 -13.92
N LEU A 263 7.41 13.80 -12.82
CA LEU A 263 7.30 15.15 -12.26
C LEU A 263 8.68 15.74 -11.96
N ARG A 264 9.53 14.99 -11.26
CA ARG A 264 10.91 15.41 -10.97
C ARG A 264 11.71 15.67 -12.25
N SER A 265 11.58 14.79 -13.23
CA SER A 265 12.29 14.90 -14.51
C SER A 265 11.80 16.08 -15.36
N ALA A 266 10.52 16.44 -15.27
CA ALA A 266 9.95 17.61 -15.91
C ALA A 266 10.45 18.91 -15.25
N ILE A 267 10.48 18.95 -13.91
CA ILE A 267 10.95 20.11 -13.14
C ILE A 267 12.46 20.33 -13.31
N ALA A 268 13.25 19.24 -13.31
CA ALA A 268 14.70 19.31 -13.46
C ALA A 268 15.12 19.91 -14.82
N ARG A 269 14.30 19.76 -15.86
CA ARG A 269 14.55 20.33 -17.20
C ARG A 269 14.37 21.84 -17.24
N GLN A 270 13.50 22.41 -16.40
CA GLN A 270 13.17 23.85 -16.40
C GLN A 270 12.88 24.33 -14.98
N ARG A 271 13.92 24.81 -14.27
CA ARG A 271 13.83 25.15 -12.85
C ARG A 271 13.11 26.47 -12.53
N ALA A 272 13.00 27.38 -13.49
CA ALA A 272 12.63 28.78 -13.21
C ALA A 272 11.14 29.11 -13.38
N ILE A 273 10.44 28.45 -14.31
CA ILE A 273 9.01 28.68 -14.55
C ILE A 273 8.38 27.34 -14.92
N LEU A 274 7.35 26.94 -14.18
CA LEU A 274 6.58 25.73 -14.44
C LEU A 274 5.13 26.10 -14.74
N ALA A 275 4.61 25.65 -15.87
CA ALA A 275 3.19 25.65 -16.18
C ALA A 275 2.62 24.28 -15.83
N LEU A 276 1.86 24.22 -14.75
CA LEU A 276 1.21 23.01 -14.24
C LEU A 276 -0.20 22.95 -14.79
N GLU A 277 -0.54 21.87 -15.48
CA GLU A 277 -1.94 21.54 -15.79
C GLU A 277 -2.48 20.74 -14.59
N LEU A 278 -3.50 21.30 -13.95
CA LEU A 278 -4.12 20.78 -12.74
C LEU A 278 -5.56 20.37 -13.01
N PHE A 279 -6.05 19.37 -12.30
CA PHE A 279 -7.46 19.08 -12.14
C PHE A 279 -7.88 19.41 -10.70
N ARG A 280 -8.89 20.27 -10.55
CA ARG A 280 -9.40 20.79 -9.27
C ARG A 280 -10.91 20.99 -9.39
N ASP A 281 -11.67 20.54 -8.40
CA ASP A 281 -13.13 20.75 -8.31
C ASP A 281 -13.91 20.36 -9.58
N GLY A 282 -13.47 19.28 -10.25
CA GLY A 282 -14.11 18.77 -11.47
C GLY A 282 -13.69 19.47 -12.77
N GLY A 283 -12.82 20.48 -12.70
CA GLY A 283 -12.33 21.25 -13.85
C GLY A 283 -10.83 21.15 -14.05
N ARG A 284 -10.37 21.37 -15.29
CA ARG A 284 -8.95 21.57 -15.60
C ARG A 284 -8.59 23.04 -15.54
N LEU A 285 -7.42 23.34 -14.99
CA LEU A 285 -6.87 24.69 -14.96
C LEU A 285 -5.36 24.67 -15.16
N LEU A 286 -4.82 25.80 -15.62
CA LEU A 286 -3.39 26.00 -15.77
C LEU A 286 -2.89 26.92 -14.65
N LEU A 287 -1.88 26.46 -13.90
CA LEU A 287 -1.23 27.24 -12.85
C LEU A 287 0.23 27.46 -13.22
N VAL A 288 0.66 28.72 -13.29
CA VAL A 288 2.05 29.07 -13.54
C VAL A 288 2.75 29.40 -12.23
N VAL A 289 3.82 28.67 -11.92
CA VAL A 289 4.58 28.79 -10.68
C VAL A 289 6.04 29.17 -10.97
N ARG A 290 6.64 29.94 -10.07
CA ARG A 290 7.99 30.53 -10.19
C ARG A 290 8.76 30.39 -8.90
#